data_AF-A0A355YC38-F1
#
_entry.id   AF-A0A355YC38-F1
#
_cell.length_a   1.000
_cell.length_b   1.000
_cell.length_c   1.000
_cell.angle_alpha   90.00
_cell.angle_beta   90.00
_cell.angle_gamma   90.00
#
_symmetry.space_group_name_H-M   'P 1'
#
loop_
_entity.id
_entity.type
_entity.pdbx_description
1 polymer ?
#
loop_
_entity_poly.entity_id
_entity_poly.type
_entity_poly.pdbx_seq_one_letter_code
_entity_poly.pdbx_strand_id
1 'polypeptide(L)'
;MELRPEQLATQAGAQPLAPVYLIAGPELLRVLEAADAVRARARAEGIGEREVFDADGRDFDWGQLASSFNAPSLFSARRLVELRLPGGKPGKEGAEVISEFCARPPADV
;
A
#
# COMPACT_ATOMS: atom_id res chain seq x y z
N MET A 1 -5.03 13.49 2.81
CA MET A 1 -5.83 14.16 1.76
C MET A 1 -6.77 13.11 1.19
N GLU A 2 -8.07 13.39 1.14
CA GLU A 2 -9.01 12.50 0.47
C GLU A 2 -8.94 12.75 -1.04
N LEU A 3 -8.79 11.67 -1.82
CA LEU A 3 -8.71 11.71 -3.27
C LEU A 3 -9.76 10.77 -3.84
N ARG A 4 -10.45 11.22 -4.89
CA ARG A 4 -11.32 10.35 -5.68
C ARG A 4 -10.48 9.45 -6.59
N PRO A 5 -10.95 8.23 -6.93
CA PRO A 5 -10.24 7.32 -7.83
C PRO A 5 -9.80 7.99 -9.14
N GLU A 6 -10.67 8.78 -9.74
CA GLU A 6 -10.37 9.52 -10.97
C GLU A 6 -9.22 10.52 -10.79
N GLN A 7 -9.06 11.10 -9.60
CA GLN A 7 -7.96 12.02 -9.27
C GLN A 7 -6.64 11.28 -9.07
N LEU A 8 -6.66 10.06 -8.54
CA LEU A 8 -5.47 9.20 -8.48
C LEU A 8 -4.98 8.83 -9.88
N ALA A 9 -5.91 8.51 -10.79
CA ALA A 9 -5.59 8.21 -12.18
C ALA A 9 -5.06 9.42 -12.97
N THR A 10 -5.55 10.64 -12.67
CA THR A 10 -5.13 11.88 -13.38
C THR A 10 -3.98 12.63 -12.73
N GLN A 11 -3.54 12.31 -11.52
CA GLN A 11 -2.33 12.86 -10.89
C GLN A 11 -1.01 12.34 -11.51
N ALA A 12 -1.01 12.09 -12.82
CA ALA A 12 0.19 11.69 -13.54
C ALA A 12 1.19 12.85 -13.62
N GLY A 13 2.32 12.72 -12.92
CA GLY A 13 3.57 13.43 -13.25
C GLY A 13 3.85 14.78 -12.59
N ALA A 14 2.95 15.35 -11.78
CA ALA A 14 3.20 16.65 -11.14
C ALA A 14 3.86 16.57 -9.75
N GLN A 15 3.73 15.43 -9.05
CA GLN A 15 4.24 15.23 -7.68
C GLN A 15 4.77 13.79 -7.54
N PRO A 16 5.71 13.51 -6.62
CA PRO A 16 6.10 12.14 -6.28
C PRO A 16 4.94 11.36 -5.65
N LEU A 17 4.93 10.03 -5.77
CA LEU A 17 3.97 9.20 -5.02
C LEU A 17 4.07 9.48 -3.52
N ALA A 18 2.91 9.52 -2.86
CA ALA A 18 2.87 9.54 -1.40
C ALA A 18 3.39 8.20 -0.85
N PRO A 19 4.02 8.18 0.33
CA PRO A 19 4.54 6.95 0.92
C PRO A 19 3.45 5.96 1.35
N VAL A 20 2.21 6.43 1.58
CA VAL A 20 1.10 5.60 2.04
C VAL A 20 -0.19 6.02 1.34
N TYR A 21 -0.97 5.04 0.89
CA TYR A 21 -2.33 5.23 0.39
C TYR A 21 -3.31 4.33 1.14
N LEU A 22 -4.36 4.91 1.70
CA LEU A 22 -5.54 4.17 2.14
C LEU A 22 -6.57 4.20 1.01
N ILE A 23 -6.88 3.03 0.46
CA ILE A 23 -7.89 2.88 -0.60
C ILE A 23 -9.04 2.07 -0.02
N ALA A 24 -10.13 2.76 0.29
CA ALA A 24 -11.33 2.16 0.86
C ALA A 24 -12.57 2.82 0.28
N GLY A 25 -13.64 2.04 0.11
CA GLY A 25 -14.90 2.53 -0.42
C GLY A 25 -15.97 1.44 -0.48
N PRO A 26 -17.25 1.83 -0.61
CA PRO A 26 -18.36 0.89 -0.68
C PRO A 26 -18.46 0.15 -2.02
N GLU A 27 -17.89 0.72 -3.09
CA GLU A 27 -17.92 0.15 -4.44
C GLU A 27 -16.58 -0.55 -4.74
N LEU A 28 -16.59 -1.88 -4.82
CA LEU A 28 -15.39 -2.68 -5.06
C LEU A 28 -14.66 -2.27 -6.35
N LEU A 29 -15.38 -2.03 -7.44
CA LEU A 29 -14.78 -1.64 -8.72
C LEU A 29 -13.93 -0.37 -8.57
N ARG A 30 -14.45 0.65 -7.88
CA ARG A 30 -13.72 1.91 -7.64
C ARG A 30 -12.47 1.72 -6.80
N VAL A 31 -12.52 0.84 -5.80
CA VAL A 31 -11.35 0.48 -4.97
C VAL A 31 -10.28 -0.18 -5.83
N LEU A 32 -10.68 -1.12 -6.71
CA LEU A 32 -9.76 -1.81 -7.62
C LEU A 32 -9.13 -0.84 -8.62
N GLU A 33 -9.92 0.03 -9.24
CA GLU A 33 -9.44 1.03 -10.20
C GLU A 33 -8.47 2.02 -9.55
N ALA A 34 -8.76 2.50 -8.34
CA ALA A 34 -7.86 3.36 -7.58
C ALA A 34 -6.53 2.64 -7.26
N ALA A 35 -6.60 1.36 -6.85
CA ALA A 35 -5.41 0.56 -6.59
C ALA A 35 -4.60 0.29 -7.87
N ASP A 36 -5.27 0.06 -9.00
CA ASP A 36 -4.63 -0.10 -10.31
C ASP A 36 -3.90 1.19 -10.73
N ALA A 37 -4.52 2.36 -10.50
CA ALA A 37 -3.90 3.66 -10.80
C ALA A 37 -2.61 3.88 -10.00
N VAL A 38 -2.63 3.59 -8.69
CA VAL A 38 -1.42 3.67 -7.84
C VAL A 38 -0.34 2.70 -8.34
N ARG A 39 -0.72 1.46 -8.65
CA ARG A 39 0.21 0.44 -9.18
C ARG A 39 0.81 0.84 -10.54
N ALA A 40 0.02 1.43 -11.43
CA ALA A 40 0.50 1.90 -12.73
C ALA A 40 1.53 3.03 -12.57
N ARG A 41 1.26 3.98 -11.66
CA ARG A 41 2.18 5.08 -11.37
C ARG A 41 3.46 4.61 -10.68
N ALA A 42 3.37 3.67 -9.74
CA ALA A 42 4.55 3.08 -9.09
C ALA A 42 5.49 2.46 -10.11
N ARG A 43 4.95 1.69 -11.08
CA ARG A 43 5.74 1.14 -12.18
C ARG A 43 6.36 2.22 -13.07
N ALA A 44 5.64 3.30 -13.36
CA ALA A 44 6.16 4.43 -14.14
C ALA A 44 7.29 5.17 -13.43
N GLU A 45 7.31 5.18 -12.09
CA GLU A 45 8.39 5.73 -11.25
C GLU A 45 9.55 4.73 -11.01
N GLY A 46 9.52 3.55 -11.65
CA GLY A 46 10.58 2.53 -11.54
C GLY A 46 10.47 1.60 -10.34
N ILE A 47 9.35 1.64 -9.59
CA ILE A 47 9.03 0.71 -8.50
C ILE A 47 8.51 -0.59 -9.14
N GLY A 48 9.44 -1.49 -9.45
CA GLY A 48 9.16 -2.71 -10.19
C GLY A 48 8.75 -3.91 -9.33
N GLU A 49 9.14 -3.91 -8.06
CA GLU A 49 8.80 -4.98 -7.13
C GLU A 49 7.48 -4.69 -6.40
N ARG A 50 6.66 -5.72 -6.24
CA ARG A 50 5.38 -5.66 -5.53
C ARG A 50 5.23 -6.87 -4.63
N GLU A 51 5.03 -6.61 -3.35
CA GLU A 51 4.67 -7.62 -2.36
C GLU A 51 3.21 -7.43 -1.96
N VAL A 52 2.44 -8.50 -1.92
CA VAL A 52 1.00 -8.47 -1.59
C VAL A 52 0.76 -9.30 -0.34
N PHE A 53 0.08 -8.71 0.62
CA PHE A 53 -0.30 -9.32 1.88
C PHE A 53 -1.84 -9.31 1.98
N ASP A 54 -2.45 -10.49 1.90
CA ASP A 54 -3.90 -10.66 2.06
C ASP A 54 -4.24 -10.97 3.53
N ALA A 55 -4.71 -9.96 4.27
CA ALA A 55 -5.16 -10.09 5.64
C ALA A 55 -6.65 -10.48 5.71
N ASP A 56 -7.01 -11.59 5.07
CA ASP A 56 -8.37 -12.14 4.97
C ASP A 56 -8.73 -13.12 6.11
N GLY A 57 -7.83 -13.31 7.08
CA GLY A 57 -7.95 -14.30 8.14
C GLY A 57 -7.64 -13.76 9.53
N ARG A 58 -8.07 -14.51 10.55
CA ARG A 58 -7.76 -14.20 11.97
C ARG A 58 -6.29 -14.43 12.31
N ASP A 59 -5.64 -15.29 11.54
CA ASP A 59 -4.26 -15.74 11.74
C ASP A 59 -3.27 -15.07 10.78
N PHE A 60 -3.61 -13.89 10.25
CA PHE A 60 -2.68 -13.12 9.44
C PHE A 60 -1.46 -12.71 10.29
N ASP A 61 -0.27 -13.01 9.81
CA ASP A 61 0.98 -12.73 10.51
C ASP A 61 1.42 -11.27 10.30
N TRP A 62 1.03 -10.40 11.23
CA TRP A 62 1.43 -8.99 11.24
C TRP A 62 2.93 -8.79 11.47
N GLY A 63 3.59 -9.75 12.14
CA GLY A 63 5.04 -9.75 12.32
C GLY A 63 5.78 -9.96 11.00
N GLN A 64 5.25 -10.80 10.11
CA GLN A 64 5.76 -10.98 8.76
C GLN A 64 5.66 -9.68 7.95
N LEU A 65 4.51 -9.00 8.00
CA LEU A 65 4.32 -7.70 7.35
C LEU A 65 5.33 -6.67 7.89
N ALA A 66 5.45 -6.52 9.21
CA ALA A 66 6.36 -5.57 9.82
C ALA A 66 7.83 -5.86 9.48
N SER A 67 8.20 -7.14 9.43
CA SER A 67 9.54 -7.58 9.01
C SER A 67 9.80 -7.25 7.54
N SER A 68 8.77 -7.35 6.68
CA SER A 68 8.91 -7.00 5.27
C SER A 68 9.41 -5.58 5.11
N PHE A 69 8.85 -4.59 5.82
CA PHE A 69 9.20 -3.17 5.69
C PHE A 69 10.69 -2.85 5.88
N ASN A 70 11.40 -3.66 6.67
CA ASN A 70 12.82 -3.46 6.98
C ASN A 70 13.76 -4.36 6.17
N ALA A 71 13.22 -5.33 5.44
CA ALA A 71 14.02 -6.22 4.61
C ALA A 71 14.39 -5.51 3.29
N PRO A 72 15.69 -5.37 2.96
CA PRO A 72 16.10 -4.75 1.70
C PRO A 72 15.65 -5.60 0.52
N SER A 73 15.16 -4.95 -0.53
CA SER A 73 14.84 -5.61 -1.79
C SER A 73 16.09 -6.20 -2.45
N LEU A 74 15.92 -7.37 -3.07
CA LEU A 74 16.96 -8.00 -3.91
C LEU A 74 16.84 -7.62 -5.38
N PHE A 75 15.72 -7.03 -5.79
CA PHE A 75 15.34 -6.87 -7.21
C PHE A 75 15.10 -5.41 -7.61
N SER A 76 14.91 -4.50 -6.67
CA SER A 76 14.63 -3.09 -6.94
C SER A 76 15.20 -2.17 -5.87
N ALA A 77 15.37 -0.88 -6.21
CA ALA A 77 15.75 0.15 -5.23
C ALA A 77 14.58 0.57 -4.34
N ARG A 78 13.34 0.36 -4.80
CA ARG A 78 12.10 0.60 -4.07
C ARG A 78 11.10 -0.50 -4.40
N ARG A 79 10.25 -0.88 -3.45
CA ARG A 79 9.15 -1.82 -3.68
C ARG A 79 7.82 -1.20 -3.30
N LEU A 80 6.74 -1.81 -3.79
CA LEU A 80 5.38 -1.49 -3.38
C LEU A 80 4.84 -2.62 -2.50
N VAL A 81 4.52 -2.32 -1.23
CA VAL A 81 3.84 -3.25 -0.34
C VAL A 81 2.33 -2.98 -0.36
N GLU A 82 1.54 -4.01 -0.71
CA GLU A 82 0.08 -3.92 -0.80
C GLU A 82 -0.56 -4.79 0.28
N LEU A 83 -1.10 -4.15 1.31
CA LEU A 83 -1.90 -4.81 2.34
C LEU A 83 -3.39 -4.76 1.95
N ARG A 84 -4.02 -5.92 1.84
CA ARG A 84 -5.45 -6.06 1.54
C ARG A 84 -6.19 -6.45 2.81
N LEU A 85 -7.23 -5.69 3.13
CA LEU A 85 -8.05 -5.87 4.32
C LEU A 85 -9.54 -5.99 3.94
N PRO A 86 -10.00 -7.17 3.48
CA PRO A 86 -11.40 -7.36 3.06
C PRO A 86 -12.42 -6.99 4.14
N GLY A 87 -12.12 -7.30 5.41
CA GLY A 87 -12.97 -6.95 6.56
C GLY A 87 -12.81 -5.52 7.07
N GLY A 88 -11.88 -4.73 6.52
CA GLY A 88 -11.58 -3.34 6.91
C GLY A 88 -11.10 -3.15 8.35
N LYS A 89 -10.82 -4.24 9.08
CA LYS A 89 -10.50 -4.23 10.51
C LYS A 89 -9.17 -4.94 10.73
N PRO A 90 -8.06 -4.21 10.93
CA PRO A 90 -6.74 -4.81 11.18
C PRO A 90 -6.58 -5.35 12.62
N GLY A 91 -7.57 -5.16 13.49
CA GLY A 91 -7.46 -5.51 14.90
C GLY A 91 -6.44 -4.63 15.64
N LYS A 92 -6.06 -5.04 16.86
CA LYS A 92 -5.12 -4.26 17.69
C LYS A 92 -3.70 -4.31 17.10
N GLU A 93 -3.22 -5.50 16.79
CA GLU A 93 -1.86 -5.74 16.29
C GLU A 93 -1.64 -5.07 14.94
N GLY A 94 -2.55 -5.26 13.99
CA GLY A 94 -2.43 -4.61 12.70
C GLY A 94 -2.57 -3.09 12.76
N ALA A 95 -3.40 -2.55 13.66
CA ALA A 95 -3.46 -1.10 13.88
C ALA A 95 -2.12 -0.55 14.40
N GLU A 96 -1.43 -1.29 15.26
CA GLU A 96 -0.10 -0.93 15.77
C GLU A 96 0.94 -0.92 14.64
N VAL A 97 1.03 -2.01 13.85
CA VAL A 97 1.94 -2.11 12.70
C VAL A 97 1.70 -1.03 11.65
N ILE A 98 0.43 -0.80 11.28
CA ILE A 98 0.08 0.25 10.31
C ILE A 98 0.42 1.64 10.85
N SER A 99 0.14 1.91 12.13
CA SER A 99 0.42 3.21 12.74
C SER A 99 1.91 3.48 12.83
N GLU A 100 2.70 2.48 13.21
CA GLU A 100 4.16 2.56 13.26
C GLU A 100 4.76 2.84 11.88
N PHE A 101 4.29 2.13 10.84
CA PHE A 101 4.70 2.40 9.46
C PHE A 101 4.36 3.83 9.04
N CYS A 102 3.14 4.30 9.30
CA CYS A 102 2.71 5.65 8.95
C CYS A 102 3.48 6.74 9.69
N ALA A 103 3.93 6.48 10.92
CA ALA A 103 4.72 7.42 11.71
C ALA A 103 6.12 7.62 11.14
N ARG A 104 6.68 6.60 10.48
CA ARG A 104 8.01 6.65 9.88
C ARG A 104 8.12 5.70 8.68
N PRO A 105 7.53 6.07 7.53
CA PRO A 105 7.62 5.24 6.34
C PRO A 105 9.08 5.17 5.86
N PRO A 106 9.62 3.97 5.59
CA PRO A 106 10.91 3.82 4.91
C PRO A 106 10.90 4.53 3.56
N ALA A 107 12.05 5.00 3.08
CA ALA A 107 12.13 5.68 1.78
C ALA A 107 12.04 4.71 0.58
N ASP A 108 12.31 3.44 0.83
CA ASP A 108 12.41 2.34 -0.13
C ASP A 108 11.17 1.44 -0.19
N VAL A 109 10.12 1.76 0.57
CA VAL A 109 8.84 1.03 0.62
C VAL A 109 7.67 1.96 0.29
#